data_AF-A0A7X7MVJ8-F1
#
_entry.id   AF-A0A7X7MVJ8-F1
#
_cell.length_a   1.000
_cell.length_b   1.000
_cell.length_c   1.000
_cell.angle_alpha   90.00
_cell.angle_beta   90.00
_cell.angle_gamma   90.00
#
_symmetry.space_group_name_H-M   'P 1'
#
loop_
_entity.id
_entity.type
_entity.pdbx_description
1 polymer ?
#
loop_
_entity_poly.entity_id
_entity_poly.type
_entity_poly.pdbx_seq_one_letter_code
_entity_poly.pdbx_strand_id
1 'polypeptide(L)'
;MYDIENKEYTKFENWNKSEVKKFVQGLLEEVFDFPKKRSEAAWGSVRNCFLEAYTHRGLISYSDQLPRENCMVFDCPTDGHLSGFLEYLKNQLVEAGIDVIALHHPLCAGYLSHLYCPEQGLLLTGDQSLGSVTEVGDLLNHNHYRQYHKGLHEHAICQKLIEGAIHQLKHAKMMHDELEAVYIEHMDFNKWEEKFRETLASI
;
A
#
# COMPACT_ATOMS: atom_id res chain seq x y z
N MET A 1 18.88 -15.81 0.28
CA MET A 1 18.23 -15.01 1.33
C MET A 1 18.82 -13.63 1.18
N TYR A 2 18.17 -12.76 0.41
CA TYR A 2 18.61 -11.36 0.31
C TYR A 2 18.32 -10.71 1.66
N ASP A 3 19.32 -10.06 2.25
CA ASP A 3 19.15 -9.28 3.47
C ASP A 3 18.08 -8.19 3.23
N ILE A 4 16.89 -8.40 3.79
CA ILE A 4 15.79 -7.44 3.85
C ILE A 4 16.14 -6.28 4.83
N GLU A 5 17.31 -6.33 5.48
CA GLU A 5 17.80 -5.30 6.39
C GLU A 5 18.47 -4.11 5.70
N ASN A 6 18.55 -4.06 4.37
CA ASN A 6 19.18 -2.95 3.68
C ASN A 6 18.27 -1.69 3.67
N LYS A 7 18.19 -1.03 4.84
CA LYS A 7 17.56 0.26 5.13
C LYS A 7 18.14 1.45 4.34
N GLU A 8 18.99 1.21 3.35
CA GLU A 8 19.68 2.26 2.58
C GLU A 8 18.81 2.82 1.44
N TYR A 9 17.89 2.03 0.88
CA TYR A 9 17.09 2.44 -0.30
C TYR A 9 15.83 3.25 0.04
N THR A 10 15.36 3.19 1.28
CA THR A 10 14.17 3.92 1.79
C THR A 10 14.46 5.33 2.30
N LYS A 11 15.69 5.82 2.18
CA LYS A 11 16.03 7.06 2.88
C LYS A 11 15.42 8.27 2.17
N PHE A 12 14.60 8.99 2.93
CA PHE A 12 14.23 10.39 2.71
C PHE A 12 15.44 11.32 2.47
N GLU A 13 16.67 10.84 2.73
CA GLU A 13 17.94 11.51 2.39
C GLU A 13 18.10 11.81 0.89
N ASN A 14 17.41 11.08 0.00
CA ASN A 14 17.46 11.32 -1.44
C ASN A 14 16.55 12.47 -1.91
N TRP A 15 15.73 13.02 -1.02
CA TRP A 15 14.81 14.12 -1.31
C TRP A 15 15.41 15.47 -0.93
N ASN A 16 15.08 16.52 -1.68
CA ASN A 16 15.39 17.88 -1.24
C ASN A 16 14.47 18.24 -0.07
N LYS A 17 14.95 18.02 1.16
CA LYS A 17 14.19 18.23 2.39
C LYS A 17 13.54 19.62 2.48
N SER A 18 14.18 20.64 1.91
CA SER A 18 13.67 22.02 1.95
C SER A 18 12.48 22.22 1.00
N GLU A 19 12.52 21.62 -0.19
CA GLU A 19 11.46 21.71 -1.18
C GLU A 19 10.31 20.79 -0.81
N VAL A 20 10.59 19.59 -0.32
CA VAL A 20 9.57 18.69 0.22
C VAL A 20 8.80 19.36 1.35
N LYS A 21 9.47 19.99 2.31
CA LYS A 21 8.79 20.72 3.39
C LYS A 21 7.85 21.81 2.85
N LYS A 22 8.30 22.60 1.87
CA LYS A 22 7.47 23.63 1.24
C LYS A 22 6.27 23.03 0.51
N PHE A 23 6.48 21.95 -0.24
CA PHE A 23 5.42 21.24 -0.94
C PHE A 23 4.39 20.67 0.03
N VAL A 24 4.83 19.96 1.08
CA VAL A 24 3.92 19.42 2.10
C VAL A 24 3.15 20.54 2.77
N GLN A 25 3.80 21.66 3.10
CA GLN A 25 3.11 22.80 3.68
C GLN A 25 2.04 23.38 2.73
N GLY A 26 2.36 23.56 1.45
CA GLY A 26 1.38 24.01 0.45
C GLY A 26 0.20 23.03 0.30
N LEU A 27 0.48 21.72 0.28
CA LEU A 27 -0.53 20.67 0.20
C LEU A 27 -1.46 20.68 1.43
N LEU A 28 -0.90 20.91 2.63
CA LEU A 28 -1.70 21.07 3.86
C LEU A 28 -2.57 22.33 3.80
N GLU A 29 -2.06 23.43 3.26
CA GLU A 29 -2.82 24.70 3.14
C GLU A 29 -3.93 24.63 2.08
N GLU A 30 -3.69 23.99 0.94
CA GLU A 30 -4.63 23.93 -0.19
C GLU A 30 -5.71 22.84 -0.02
N VAL A 31 -5.32 21.63 0.38
CA VAL A 31 -6.21 20.45 0.32
C VAL A 31 -6.97 20.24 1.63
N PHE A 32 -6.37 20.65 2.75
CA PHE A 32 -6.93 20.36 4.08
C PHE A 32 -7.66 21.55 4.71
N ASP A 33 -7.86 22.66 3.96
CA ASP A 33 -8.52 23.93 4.35
C ASP A 33 -8.41 24.19 5.85
N PHE A 34 -7.16 24.26 6.33
CA PHE A 34 -6.81 24.14 7.74
C PHE A 34 -7.63 25.12 8.60
N PRO A 35 -8.65 24.67 9.35
CA PRO A 35 -9.21 25.50 10.38
C PRO A 35 -8.16 25.49 11.49
N LYS A 36 -7.60 26.67 11.79
CA LYS A 36 -6.69 26.91 12.92
C LYS A 36 -7.05 26.01 14.11
N LYS A 37 -6.21 25.00 14.35
CA LYS A 37 -6.17 24.14 15.54
C LYS A 37 -7.56 23.64 15.97
N ARG A 38 -7.88 22.36 15.67
CA ARG A 38 -8.72 21.57 16.61
C ARG A 38 -8.11 21.83 18.00
N SER A 39 -8.93 22.42 18.87
CA SER A 39 -8.54 22.85 20.21
C SER A 39 -7.79 21.72 20.91
N GLU A 40 -6.59 22.03 21.43
CA GLU A 40 -5.70 21.15 22.20
C GLU A 40 -5.23 19.87 21.47
N ALA A 41 -4.02 19.94 20.91
CA ALA A 41 -3.03 18.84 20.80
C ALA A 41 -3.55 17.40 20.54
N ALA A 42 -4.59 17.22 19.74
CA ALA A 42 -5.04 15.89 19.34
C ALA A 42 -4.22 15.44 18.13
N TRP A 43 -3.32 14.47 18.34
CA TRP A 43 -2.67 13.77 17.24
C TRP A 43 -3.70 12.96 16.46
N GLY A 44 -3.52 12.88 15.14
CA GLY A 44 -4.28 12.00 14.28
C GLY A 44 -3.99 10.52 14.60
N SER A 45 -4.91 9.65 14.23
CA SER A 45 -4.71 8.21 14.32
C SER A 45 -4.13 7.63 13.03
N VAL A 46 -3.36 6.55 13.17
CA VAL A 46 -2.83 5.80 12.03
C VAL A 46 -3.42 4.40 12.05
N ARG A 47 -4.06 4.01 10.94
CA ARG A 47 -4.47 2.63 10.70
C ARG A 47 -3.61 2.03 9.60
N ASN A 48 -3.06 0.84 9.83
CA ASN A 48 -2.28 0.12 8.82
C ASN A 48 -3.17 -0.92 8.13
N CYS A 49 -3.21 -0.90 6.80
CA CYS A 49 -4.03 -1.80 5.99
C CYS A 49 -3.27 -2.20 4.71
N PHE A 50 -3.78 -3.24 4.03
CA PHE A 50 -3.38 -3.55 2.66
C PHE A 50 -4.54 -3.21 1.73
N LEU A 51 -4.23 -2.50 0.65
CA LEU A 51 -5.19 -2.22 -0.43
C LEU A 51 -5.14 -3.30 -1.52
N GLU A 52 -3.98 -3.93 -1.63
CA GLU A 52 -3.59 -4.81 -2.70
C GLU A 52 -3.12 -6.15 -2.14
N ALA A 53 -3.29 -7.20 -2.93
CA ALA A 53 -2.78 -8.53 -2.60
C ALA A 53 -2.49 -9.34 -3.86
N TYR A 54 -1.42 -10.13 -3.81
CA TYR A 54 -1.16 -11.17 -4.80
C TYR A 54 -1.94 -12.43 -4.43
N THR A 55 -2.74 -12.92 -5.36
CA THR A 55 -3.57 -14.11 -5.18
C THR A 55 -3.37 -15.08 -6.35
N HIS A 56 -4.03 -16.24 -6.28
CA HIS A 56 -4.13 -17.18 -7.42
C HIS A 56 -4.78 -16.57 -8.68
N ARG A 57 -5.47 -15.42 -8.55
CA ARG A 57 -6.06 -14.66 -9.67
C ARG A 57 -5.13 -13.56 -10.21
N GLY A 58 -3.93 -13.42 -9.64
CA GLY A 58 -3.02 -12.31 -9.90
C GLY A 58 -3.10 -11.22 -8.83
N LEU A 59 -2.59 -10.03 -9.16
CA LEU A 59 -2.69 -8.84 -8.32
C LEU A 59 -4.15 -8.37 -8.28
N ILE A 60 -4.74 -8.34 -7.08
CA ILE A 60 -6.03 -7.73 -6.82
C ILE A 60 -5.77 -6.40 -6.13
N SER A 61 -6.36 -5.33 -6.65
CA SER A 61 -6.36 -4.01 -6.02
C SER A 61 -7.79 -3.54 -5.80
N TYR A 62 -8.03 -2.91 -4.66
CA TYR A 62 -9.30 -2.25 -4.35
C TYR A 62 -9.17 -0.72 -4.42
N SER A 63 -8.12 -0.20 -5.05
CA SER A 63 -7.90 1.24 -5.24
C SER A 63 -9.10 1.94 -5.86
N ASP A 64 -9.73 1.34 -6.88
CA ASP A 64 -10.91 1.91 -7.54
C ASP A 64 -12.16 1.93 -6.66
N GLN A 65 -12.24 1.08 -5.65
CA GLN A 65 -13.39 0.97 -4.76
C GLN A 65 -13.25 1.85 -3.51
N LEU A 66 -12.09 2.48 -3.30
CA LEU A 66 -11.91 3.43 -2.21
C LEU A 66 -12.76 4.68 -2.47
N PRO A 67 -13.65 5.06 -1.52
CA PRO A 67 -14.41 6.28 -1.63
C PRO A 67 -13.45 7.47 -1.62
N ARG A 68 -13.29 8.17 -2.74
CA ARG A 68 -12.37 9.30 -2.85
C ARG A 68 -12.99 10.42 -3.68
N GLU A 69 -12.69 11.65 -3.29
CA GLU A 69 -13.02 12.86 -4.02
C GLU A 69 -11.81 13.31 -4.84
N ASN A 70 -10.61 13.20 -4.26
CA ASN A 70 -9.36 13.62 -4.87
C ASN A 70 -8.31 12.49 -4.85
N CYS A 71 -7.51 12.43 -5.90
CA CYS A 71 -6.39 11.49 -6.03
C CYS A 71 -5.15 12.26 -6.49
N MET A 72 -4.10 12.25 -5.69
CA MET A 72 -2.80 12.78 -6.06
C MET A 72 -1.85 11.64 -6.36
N VAL A 73 -1.43 11.60 -7.61
CA VAL A 73 -0.52 10.59 -8.13
C VAL A 73 0.88 11.18 -8.17
N PHE A 74 1.83 10.54 -7.49
CA PHE A 74 3.23 10.92 -7.42
C PHE A 74 4.04 10.10 -8.41
N ASP A 75 4.63 10.77 -9.41
CA ASP A 75 5.63 10.12 -10.25
C ASP A 75 6.97 10.02 -9.49
N CYS A 76 7.33 8.82 -9.06
CA CYS A 76 8.53 8.55 -8.27
C CYS A 76 9.21 7.28 -8.80
N PRO A 77 10.56 7.23 -8.86
CA PRO A 77 11.27 6.00 -9.24
C PRO A 77 10.90 4.84 -8.33
N THR A 78 10.72 3.67 -8.94
CA THR A 78 10.28 2.41 -8.34
C THR A 78 11.31 1.72 -7.43
N ASP A 79 11.81 2.40 -6.39
CA ASP A 79 12.84 1.86 -5.46
C ASP A 79 12.51 2.10 -3.96
N GLY A 80 11.24 2.30 -3.61
CA GLY A 80 10.86 2.60 -2.22
C GLY A 80 11.08 4.07 -1.80
N HIS A 81 11.53 4.92 -2.73
CA HIS A 81 11.58 6.37 -2.54
C HIS A 81 10.20 6.97 -2.26
N LEU A 82 9.15 6.44 -2.89
CA LEU A 82 7.76 6.80 -2.61
C LEU A 82 7.39 6.44 -1.16
N SER A 83 7.75 5.25 -0.69
CA SER A 83 7.44 4.82 0.69
C SER A 83 8.01 5.80 1.72
N GLY A 84 9.29 6.19 1.58
CA GLY A 84 9.91 7.14 2.50
C GLY A 84 9.24 8.52 2.46
N PHE A 85 8.78 8.96 1.30
CA PHE A 85 8.02 10.20 1.15
C PHE A 85 6.61 10.11 1.77
N LEU A 86 5.89 9.03 1.53
CA LEU A 86 4.58 8.78 2.13
C LEU A 86 4.67 8.63 3.65
N GLU A 87 5.73 8.02 4.18
CA GLU A 87 5.99 7.98 5.62
C GLU A 87 6.20 9.37 6.21
N TYR A 88 6.96 10.23 5.52
CA TYR A 88 7.14 11.62 5.93
C TYR A 88 5.81 12.38 5.94
N LEU A 89 5.03 12.29 4.85
CA LEU A 89 3.69 12.88 4.76
C LEU A 89 2.74 12.39 5.85
N LYS A 90 2.70 11.08 6.08
CA LYS A 90 1.91 10.46 7.15
C LYS A 90 2.22 11.08 8.50
N ASN A 91 3.49 11.23 8.85
CA ASN A 91 3.87 11.82 10.13
C ASN A 91 3.41 13.28 10.22
N GLN A 92 3.57 14.07 9.16
CA GLN A 92 3.11 15.47 9.14
C GLN A 92 1.58 15.59 9.26
N LEU A 93 0.82 14.71 8.61
CA LEU A 93 -0.64 14.68 8.68
C LEU A 93 -1.14 14.28 10.07
N VAL A 94 -0.47 13.31 10.70
CA VAL A 94 -0.78 12.87 12.07
C VAL A 94 -0.47 13.99 13.08
N GLU A 95 0.67 14.68 12.94
CA GLU A 95 1.00 15.85 13.76
C GLU A 95 0.00 16.99 13.56
N ALA A 96 -0.56 17.10 12.35
CA ALA A 96 -1.63 18.02 12.01
C ALA A 96 -3.01 17.65 12.59
N GLY A 97 -3.16 16.45 13.19
CA GLY A 97 -4.42 15.98 13.77
C GLY A 97 -5.36 15.30 12.76
N ILE A 98 -4.85 14.89 11.60
CA ILE A 98 -5.61 14.22 10.54
C ILE A 98 -5.47 12.72 10.69
N ASP A 99 -6.60 12.01 10.62
CA ASP A 99 -6.63 10.55 10.61
C ASP A 99 -6.18 9.99 9.27
N VAL A 100 -5.27 9.02 9.30
CA VAL A 100 -4.62 8.49 8.11
C VAL A 100 -4.66 6.97 8.08
N ILE A 101 -4.97 6.41 6.91
CA ILE A 101 -4.85 4.98 6.61
C ILE A 101 -3.59 4.78 5.76
N ALA A 102 -2.60 4.11 6.35
CA ALA A 102 -1.35 3.75 5.71
C ALA A 102 -1.52 2.41 4.98
N LEU A 103 -1.36 2.43 3.66
CA LEU A 103 -1.63 1.29 2.78
C LEU A 103 -0.31 0.70 2.27
N HIS A 104 -0.02 -0.50 2.74
CA HIS A 104 1.27 -1.16 2.56
C HIS A 104 1.37 -1.92 1.24
N HIS A 105 2.60 -2.07 0.76
CA HIS A 105 2.92 -2.82 -0.44
C HIS A 105 2.71 -4.33 -0.20
N PRO A 106 2.02 -5.05 -1.10
CA PRO A 106 1.61 -6.44 -0.87
C PRO A 106 2.77 -7.43 -0.70
N LEU A 107 3.94 -7.16 -1.30
CA LEU A 107 5.13 -8.02 -1.15
C LEU A 107 6.08 -7.55 -0.04
N CYS A 108 6.03 -6.26 0.31
CA CYS A 108 6.96 -5.64 1.24
C CYS A 108 6.15 -4.82 2.23
N ALA A 109 5.66 -5.48 3.29
CA ALA A 109 4.82 -4.85 4.31
C ALA A 109 5.52 -3.70 5.08
N GLY A 110 6.83 -3.54 4.95
CA GLY A 110 7.57 -2.40 5.47
C GLY A 110 7.51 -1.16 4.58
N TYR A 111 6.94 -1.25 3.37
CA TYR A 111 6.83 -0.15 2.44
C TYR A 111 5.38 0.30 2.26
N LEU A 112 5.18 1.61 2.21
CA LEU A 112 3.91 2.23 1.84
C LEU A 112 3.82 2.37 0.31
N SER A 113 2.74 1.83 -0.25
CA SER A 113 2.34 2.07 -1.64
C SER A 113 1.42 3.27 -1.75
N HIS A 114 0.52 3.43 -0.77
CA HIS A 114 -0.51 4.46 -0.78
C HIS A 114 -0.75 5.04 0.61
N LEU A 115 -1.29 6.26 0.66
CA LEU A 115 -1.75 6.92 1.87
C LEU A 115 -3.15 7.47 1.64
N TYR A 116 -4.10 7.16 2.52
CA TYR A 116 -5.49 7.56 2.36
C TYR A 116 -5.96 8.36 3.57
N CYS A 117 -6.55 9.53 3.32
CA CYS A 117 -7.11 10.43 4.35
C CYS A 117 -8.64 10.40 4.23
N PRO A 118 -9.35 9.66 5.11
CA PRO A 118 -10.78 9.41 4.94
C PRO A 118 -11.65 10.65 5.09
N GLU A 119 -11.31 11.57 6.02
CA GLU A 119 -12.11 12.78 6.25
C GLU A 119 -12.14 13.70 5.03
N GLN A 120 -11.07 13.72 4.24
CA GLN A 120 -10.92 14.58 3.05
C GLN A 120 -11.15 13.81 1.74
N GLY A 121 -11.47 12.52 1.80
CA GLY A 121 -11.59 11.67 0.61
C GLY A 121 -10.35 11.72 -0.29
N LEU A 122 -9.15 11.86 0.29
CA LEU A 122 -7.91 12.07 -0.45
C LEU A 122 -7.07 10.80 -0.50
N LEU A 123 -6.75 10.35 -1.71
CA LEU A 123 -5.78 9.27 -1.94
C LEU A 123 -4.47 9.85 -2.47
N LEU A 124 -3.36 9.45 -1.84
CA LEU A 124 -2.00 9.75 -2.23
C LEU A 124 -1.34 8.44 -2.69
N THR A 125 -0.95 8.36 -3.95
CA THR A 125 -0.54 7.10 -4.59
C THR A 125 0.63 7.29 -5.56
N GLY A 126 1.41 6.25 -5.79
CA GLY A 126 2.36 6.18 -6.91
C GLY A 126 1.80 5.52 -8.17
N ASP A 127 0.56 5.05 -8.12
CA ASP A 127 -0.08 4.35 -9.22
C ASP A 127 -0.60 5.35 -10.26
N GLN A 128 0.11 5.41 -11.39
CA GLN A 128 -0.20 6.29 -12.51
C GLN A 128 -1.54 6.01 -13.19
N SER A 129 -2.15 4.84 -12.94
CA SER A 129 -3.43 4.48 -13.54
C SER A 129 -4.64 5.15 -12.88
N LEU A 130 -4.47 5.74 -11.68
CA LEU A 130 -5.58 6.18 -10.83
C LEU A 130 -6.01 7.66 -10.99
N GLY A 131 -5.32 8.46 -11.80
CA GLY A 131 -5.67 9.87 -11.96
C GLY A 131 -4.65 10.70 -12.75
N SER A 132 -4.86 12.02 -12.73
CA SER A 132 -3.91 12.97 -13.32
C SER A 132 -2.62 13.00 -12.51
N VAL A 133 -1.50 12.69 -13.17
CA VAL A 133 -0.17 12.67 -12.57
C VAL A 133 0.20 14.08 -12.07
N THR A 134 0.47 14.20 -10.78
CA THR A 134 1.15 15.37 -10.23
C THR A 134 2.64 15.09 -10.33
N GLU A 135 3.33 15.77 -11.24
CA GLU A 135 4.77 15.63 -11.36
C GLU A 135 5.44 16.13 -10.08
N VAL A 136 5.93 15.19 -9.28
CA VAL A 136 6.73 15.46 -8.08
C VAL A 136 8.22 15.21 -8.34
N GLY A 137 8.56 14.91 -9.60
CA GLY A 137 9.92 14.70 -10.08
C GLY A 137 10.89 15.84 -9.75
N ASP A 138 10.39 17.08 -9.64
CA ASP A 138 11.20 18.25 -9.28
C ASP A 138 11.67 18.25 -7.81
N LEU A 139 10.99 17.53 -6.92
CA LEU A 139 11.38 17.42 -5.49
C LEU A 139 12.47 16.36 -5.25
N LEU A 140 12.73 15.51 -6.25
CA LEU A 140 13.76 14.48 -6.23
C LEU A 140 15.09 15.08 -6.73
N ASN A 141 16.19 14.77 -6.03
CA ASN A 141 17.51 15.20 -6.49
C ASN A 141 17.82 14.61 -7.88
N HIS A 142 17.84 15.45 -8.92
CA HIS A 142 18.02 15.07 -10.33
C HIS A 142 19.25 14.19 -10.63
N ASN A 143 20.27 14.20 -9.75
CA ASN A 143 21.48 13.38 -9.92
C ASN A 143 21.25 11.89 -9.65
N HIS A 144 20.27 11.51 -8.83
CA HIS A 144 19.95 10.09 -8.58
C HIS A 144 19.00 9.53 -9.63
N TYR A 145 18.08 10.36 -10.15
CA TYR A 145 17.11 9.97 -11.19
C TYR A 145 17.77 9.44 -12.47
N ARG A 146 18.94 9.97 -12.86
CA ARG A 146 19.65 9.58 -14.10
C ARG A 146 20.44 8.27 -14.03
N GLN A 147 20.85 7.80 -12.85
CA GLN A 147 21.55 6.49 -12.73
C GLN A 147 20.60 5.29 -12.92
N TYR A 148 19.29 5.56 -12.93
CA TYR A 148 18.20 4.61 -12.81
C TYR A 148 17.88 3.82 -14.11
N HIS A 149 18.28 4.32 -15.28
CA HIS A 149 18.04 3.63 -16.56
C HIS A 149 18.82 2.31 -16.73
N LYS A 150 19.59 1.86 -15.74
CA LYS A 150 20.30 0.58 -15.77
C LYS A 150 19.54 -0.60 -15.16
N GLY A 151 18.44 -0.36 -14.43
CA GLY A 151 17.69 -1.39 -13.68
C GLY A 151 16.56 -2.11 -14.44
N LEU A 152 16.31 -1.80 -15.71
CA LEU A 152 15.18 -2.40 -16.47
C LEU A 152 15.23 -3.94 -16.52
N HIS A 153 16.44 -4.52 -16.52
CA HIS A 153 16.60 -5.97 -16.54
C HIS A 153 16.15 -6.62 -15.23
N GLU A 154 16.48 -5.99 -14.10
CA GLU A 154 16.13 -6.48 -12.75
C GLU A 154 14.62 -6.41 -12.54
N HIS A 155 13.98 -5.32 -12.99
CA HIS A 155 12.53 -5.20 -12.95
C HIS A 155 11.82 -6.30 -13.75
N ALA A 156 12.29 -6.58 -14.98
CA ALA A 156 11.75 -7.64 -15.80
C ALA A 156 11.93 -9.04 -15.19
N ILE A 157 13.03 -9.28 -14.46
CA ILE A 157 13.25 -10.52 -13.72
C ILE A 157 12.25 -10.63 -12.56
N CYS A 158 12.11 -9.56 -11.75
CA CYS A 158 11.15 -9.53 -10.65
C CYS A 158 9.72 -9.79 -11.12
N GLN A 159 9.32 -9.17 -12.23
CA GLN A 159 7.99 -9.40 -12.82
C GLN A 159 7.80 -10.88 -13.19
N LYS A 160 8.77 -11.51 -13.87
CA LYS A 160 8.71 -12.93 -14.21
C LYS A 160 8.62 -13.85 -12.99
N LEU A 161 9.32 -13.51 -11.91
CA LEU A 161 9.25 -14.26 -10.66
C LEU A 161 7.87 -14.16 -10.02
N ILE A 162 7.27 -12.96 -10.02
CA ILE A 162 5.90 -12.72 -9.53
C ILE A 162 4.90 -13.51 -10.37
N GLU A 163 5.00 -13.45 -11.70
CA GLU A 163 4.14 -14.22 -12.61
C GLU A 163 4.25 -15.73 -12.35
N GLY A 164 5.47 -16.24 -12.16
CA GLY A 164 5.72 -17.63 -11.78
C GLY A 164 5.10 -18.00 -10.43
N ALA A 165 5.20 -17.13 -9.42
CA ALA A 165 4.58 -17.34 -8.12
C ALA A 165 3.03 -17.39 -8.22
N ILE A 166 2.43 -16.46 -8.97
CA ILE A 166 0.98 -16.45 -9.23
C ILE A 166 0.55 -17.75 -9.93
N HIS A 167 1.34 -18.22 -10.90
CA HIS A 167 1.07 -19.50 -11.57
C HIS A 167 1.04 -20.68 -10.59
N GLN A 168 1.99 -20.74 -9.66
CA GLN A 168 2.00 -21.79 -8.63
C GLN A 168 0.82 -21.67 -7.66
N LEU A 169 0.45 -20.44 -7.26
CA LEU A 169 -0.76 -20.22 -6.45
C LEU A 169 -2.03 -20.70 -7.16
N LYS A 170 -2.12 -20.47 -8.47
CA LYS A 170 -3.23 -20.96 -9.30
C LYS A 170 -3.29 -22.48 -9.33
N HIS A 171 -2.15 -23.14 -9.56
CA HIS A 171 -2.08 -24.59 -9.56
C HIS A 171 -2.44 -25.19 -8.19
N ALA A 172 -1.93 -24.59 -7.11
CA ALA A 172 -2.27 -25.01 -5.75
C ALA A 172 -3.77 -24.86 -5.45
N LYS A 173 -4.39 -23.75 -5.86
CA LYS A 173 -5.84 -23.56 -5.70
C LYS A 173 -6.65 -24.57 -6.52
N MET A 174 -6.25 -24.87 -7.75
CA MET A 174 -6.91 -25.90 -8.56
C MET A 174 -6.86 -27.28 -7.89
N MET A 175 -5.69 -27.71 -7.41
CA MET A 175 -5.55 -28.98 -6.70
C MET A 175 -6.36 -29.00 -5.39
N HIS A 176 -6.38 -27.88 -4.65
CA HIS A 176 -7.23 -27.74 -3.48
C HIS A 176 -8.71 -27.91 -3.84
N ASP A 177 -9.18 -27.27 -4.92
CA ASP A 177 -10.58 -27.35 -5.36
C ASP A 177 -10.97 -28.78 -5.75
N GLU A 178 -10.06 -29.52 -6.39
CA GLU A 178 -10.27 -30.94 -6.71
C GLU A 178 -10.41 -31.80 -5.44
N LEU A 179 -9.57 -31.57 -4.43
CA LEU A 179 -9.67 -32.28 -3.15
C LEU A 179 -10.92 -31.87 -2.37
N GLU A 180 -11.26 -30.58 -2.38
CA GLU A 180 -12.43 -30.02 -1.71
C GLU A 180 -13.72 -30.57 -2.31
N ALA A 181 -13.77 -30.82 -3.62
CA ALA A 181 -14.92 -31.46 -4.27
C ALA A 181 -15.19 -32.87 -3.72
N VAL A 182 -14.15 -33.69 -3.55
CA VAL A 182 -14.26 -35.04 -2.95
C VAL A 182 -14.68 -34.94 -1.49
N TYR A 183 -14.14 -33.97 -0.75
CA TYR A 183 -14.53 -33.74 0.64
C TYR A 183 -16.02 -33.37 0.76
N ILE A 184 -16.50 -32.42 -0.03
CA ILE A 184 -17.89 -31.97 -0.02
C ILE A 184 -18.85 -33.12 -0.36
N GLU A 185 -18.50 -33.97 -1.32
CA GLU A 185 -19.33 -35.11 -1.72
C GLU A 185 -19.52 -36.13 -0.58
N HIS A 186 -18.50 -36.33 0.25
CA HIS A 186 -18.50 -37.37 1.28
C HIS A 186 -18.71 -36.86 2.71
N MET A 187 -18.83 -35.55 2.91
CA MET A 187 -19.01 -34.95 4.24
C MET A 187 -20.49 -34.86 4.62
N ASP A 188 -20.86 -35.43 5.77
CA ASP A 188 -22.18 -35.22 6.38
C ASP A 188 -22.18 -33.91 7.19
N PHE A 189 -22.54 -32.81 6.51
CA PHE A 189 -22.57 -31.48 7.12
C PHE A 189 -23.57 -31.36 8.27
N ASN A 190 -24.68 -32.12 8.24
CA ASN A 190 -25.69 -32.08 9.30
C ASN A 190 -25.12 -32.68 10.59
N LYS A 191 -24.45 -33.83 10.48
CA LYS A 191 -23.83 -34.49 11.62
C LYS A 191 -22.65 -33.68 12.17
N TRP A 192 -21.89 -33.03 11.31
CA TRP A 192 -20.84 -32.10 11.73
C TRP A 192 -21.42 -30.94 12.55
N GLU A 193 -22.51 -30.34 12.07
CA GLU A 193 -23.16 -29.22 12.76
C GLU A 193 -23.74 -29.65 14.12
N GLU A 194 -24.32 -30.84 14.20
CA GLU A 194 -24.79 -31.43 15.46
C GLU A 194 -23.65 -31.54 16.48
N LYS A 195 -22.52 -32.16 16.08
CA LYS A 195 -21.34 -32.31 16.95
C LYS A 195 -20.72 -30.97 17.36
N PHE A 196 -20.73 -30.01 16.45
CA PHE A 196 -20.25 -28.66 16.73
C PHE A 196 -21.12 -27.98 17.80
N ARG A 197 -22.44 -28.08 17.69
CA ARG A 197 -23.39 -27.53 18.68
C ARG A 197 -23.28 -28.22 20.04
N GLU A 198 -23.15 -29.54 20.07
CA GLU A 198 -22.90 -30.29 21.32
C GLU A 198 -21.64 -29.80 22.04
N THR A 199 -20.55 -29.59 21.28
CA THR A 199 -19.28 -29.11 21.84
C THR A 199 -19.43 -27.70 22.40
N LEU A 200 -20.10 -26.79 21.68
CA LEU A 200 -20.36 -25.44 22.16
C LEU A 200 -21.24 -25.40 23.41
N ALA A 201 -22.21 -26.32 23.53
CA ALA A 201 -23.05 -26.41 24.73
C ALA A 201 -22.32 -26.97 25.96
N SER A 202 -21.14 -27.58 25.77
CA SER A 202 -20.32 -28.16 26.84
C SER A 202 -19.22 -27.23 27.38
N ILE A 203 -19.09 -26.03 26.81
CA ILE A 203 -18.17 -24.95 27.22
C ILE A 203 -18.95 -23.90 28.00
#